data_AF-A0A4Q2S9N9-F1
#
_entry.id   AF-A0A4Q2S9N9-F1
#
_cell.length_a   1.000
_cell.length_b   1.000
_cell.length_c   1.000
_cell.angle_alpha   90.00
_cell.angle_beta   90.00
_cell.angle_gamma   90.00
#
_symmetry.space_group_name_H-M   'P 1'
#
loop_
_entity.id
_entity.type
_entity.pdbx_description
1 polymer ?
#
loop_
_entity_poly.entity_id
_entity_poly.type
_entity_poly.pdbx_seq_one_letter_code
_entity_poly.pdbx_strand_id
1 'polypeptide(L)'
;MSGFKAFVLKGNLIEIATGLIMALAFAAVTTTFTEWLTGLLPVGDDFFSDETGSFGAFLNALIAFLIMATVVYFFIVLPYTKAKERFFPSEEAGAPADVALLEEIRDLLKARNGSV
;
A
#
# COMPACT_ATOMS: atom_id res chain seq x y z
N MET A 1 -23.53 -17.40 -17.46
CA MET A 1 -22.53 -16.56 -18.15
C MET A 1 -22.86 -15.06 -18.06
N SER A 2 -24.12 -14.61 -18.19
CA SER A 2 -24.49 -13.18 -18.05
C SER A 2 -24.36 -12.61 -16.63
N GLY A 3 -24.73 -13.38 -15.59
CA GLY A 3 -24.66 -12.95 -14.19
C GLY A 3 -23.23 -12.71 -13.67
N PHE A 4 -22.25 -13.46 -14.15
CA PHE A 4 -20.84 -13.26 -13.80
C PHE A 4 -20.28 -11.96 -14.40
N LYS A 5 -20.59 -11.68 -15.67
CA LYS A 5 -20.23 -10.41 -16.31
C LYS A 5 -20.88 -9.22 -15.60
N ALA A 6 -22.16 -9.34 -15.21
CA ALA A 6 -22.86 -8.30 -14.45
C ALA A 6 -22.30 -8.11 -13.03
N PHE A 7 -21.75 -9.15 -12.40
CA PHE A 7 -21.09 -9.07 -11.11
C PHE A 7 -19.71 -8.41 -11.19
N VAL A 8 -18.90 -8.75 -12.19
CA VAL A 8 -17.60 -8.12 -12.45
C VAL A 8 -17.76 -6.65 -12.87
N LEU A 9 -18.79 -6.32 -13.66
CA LEU A 9 -19.08 -4.95 -14.10
C LEU A 9 -19.65 -4.03 -12.99
N LYS A 10 -19.81 -4.51 -11.75
CA LYS A 10 -20.22 -3.65 -10.61
C LYS A 10 -19.18 -2.60 -10.20
N GLY A 11 -18.10 -2.42 -10.98
CA GLY A 11 -17.05 -1.40 -10.78
C GLY A 11 -16.13 -1.73 -9.60
N ASN A 12 -16.70 -1.85 -8.41
CA ASN A 12 -16.01 -2.13 -7.15
C ASN A 12 -15.16 -3.42 -7.20
N LEU A 13 -15.59 -4.45 -7.92
CA LEU A 13 -14.87 -5.74 -7.93
C LEU A 13 -13.57 -5.68 -8.75
N ILE A 14 -13.53 -4.92 -9.84
CA ILE A 14 -12.36 -4.83 -10.72
C ILE A 14 -11.25 -4.05 -10.03
N GLU A 15 -11.58 -2.96 -9.34
CA GLU A 15 -10.63 -2.15 -8.57
C GLU A 15 -10.04 -2.96 -7.42
N ILE A 16 -10.88 -3.67 -6.66
CA ILE A 16 -10.43 -4.56 -5.58
C ILE A 16 -9.53 -5.68 -6.13
N ALA A 17 -9.93 -6.32 -7.23
CA ALA A 17 -9.17 -7.40 -7.83
C ALA A 17 -7.80 -6.92 -8.34
N THR A 18 -7.76 -5.74 -8.96
CA THR A 18 -6.50 -5.15 -9.46
C THR A 18 -5.58 -4.79 -8.28
N GLY A 19 -6.11 -4.19 -7.22
CA GLY A 19 -5.34 -3.88 -6.02
C GLY A 19 -4.73 -5.13 -5.37
N LEU A 20 -5.51 -6.21 -5.27
CA LEU A 20 -5.04 -7.49 -4.74
C LEU A 20 -3.95 -8.11 -5.62
N ILE A 21 -4.15 -8.15 -6.94
CA ILE A 21 -3.16 -8.70 -7.88
C ILE A 21 -1.84 -7.93 -7.78
N MET A 22 -1.89 -6.60 -7.73
CA MET A 22 -0.70 -5.76 -7.59
C MET A 22 0.00 -6.00 -6.24
N ALA A 23 -0.76 -6.12 -5.15
CA ALA A 23 -0.20 -6.42 -3.83
C ALA A 23 0.51 -7.77 -3.80
N LEU A 24 -0.11 -8.82 -4.35
CA LEU A 24 0.46 -10.17 -4.38
C LEU A 24 1.69 -10.25 -5.29
N ALA A 25 1.64 -9.65 -6.48
CA ALA A 25 2.76 -9.63 -7.40
C ALA A 25 3.96 -8.88 -6.83
N PHE A 26 3.71 -7.74 -6.17
CA PHE A 26 4.76 -6.97 -5.51
C PHE A 26 5.39 -7.74 -4.35
N ALA A 27 4.57 -8.35 -3.48
CA ALA A 27 5.05 -9.16 -2.36
C ALA A 27 5.94 -10.32 -2.84
N ALA A 28 5.61 -10.94 -3.98
CA ALA A 28 6.46 -11.97 -4.58
C ALA A 28 7.83 -11.41 -5.00
N VAL A 29 7.87 -10.29 -5.70
CA VAL A 29 9.12 -9.65 -6.16
C VAL A 29 10.02 -9.26 -4.99
N THR A 30 9.46 -8.66 -3.94
CA THR A 30 10.24 -8.26 -2.78
C THR A 30 10.73 -9.45 -1.97
N THR A 31 9.97 -10.55 -1.93
CA THR A 31 10.38 -11.81 -1.30
C THR A 31 11.56 -12.43 -2.04
N THR A 32 11.45 -12.61 -3.36
CA THR A 32 12.55 -13.15 -4.18
C THR A 32 13.81 -12.29 -4.08
N PHE A 33 13.67 -10.96 -4.08
CA PHE A 33 14.82 -10.05 -3.91
C PHE A 33 15.46 -10.20 -2.52
N THR A 34 14.66 -10.36 -1.48
CA THR A 34 15.15 -10.53 -0.10
C THR A 34 15.88 -11.86 0.04
N GLU A 35 15.30 -12.95 -0.47
CA GLU A 35 15.93 -14.29 -0.47
C GLU A 35 17.24 -14.31 -1.27
N TRP A 36 17.28 -13.63 -2.42
CA TRP A 36 18.52 -13.47 -3.18
C TRP A 36 19.58 -12.71 -2.38
N LEU A 37 19.19 -11.65 -1.67
CA LEU A 37 20.11 -10.84 -0.87
C LEU A 37 20.59 -11.57 0.38
N THR A 38 19.72 -12.31 1.08
CA THR A 38 20.12 -13.13 2.24
C THR A 38 20.96 -14.32 1.82
N GLY A 39 20.71 -14.91 0.65
CA GLY A 39 21.54 -15.97 0.06
C GLY A 39 22.95 -15.51 -0.34
N LEU A 40 23.18 -14.20 -0.48
CA LEU A 40 24.51 -13.63 -0.73
C LEU A 40 25.31 -13.41 0.56
N LEU A 41 24.68 -13.44 1.72
CA LEU A 41 25.37 -13.30 3.00
C LEU A 41 26.16 -14.58 3.30
N PRO A 42 27.43 -14.49 3.76
CA PRO A 42 28.18 -15.65 4.19
C PRO A 42 27.58 -16.20 5.50
N VAL A 43 26.61 -17.11 5.36
CA VAL A 43 26.04 -17.91 6.46
C VAL A 43 27.02 -19.02 6.81
N GLY A 44 27.71 -18.89 7.94
CA GLY A 44 28.75 -19.84 8.34
C GLY A 44 29.35 -19.70 9.74
N ASP A 45 28.86 -18.77 10.57
CA ASP A 45 29.23 -18.64 11.99
C ASP A 45 28.05 -19.09 12.87
N ASP A 46 28.30 -19.49 14.12
CA ASP A 46 27.30 -19.97 15.09
C ASP A 46 26.09 -19.03 15.29
N PHE A 47 26.23 -17.75 14.90
CA PHE A 47 25.17 -16.73 14.95
C PHE A 47 24.28 -16.67 13.71
N PHE A 48 24.68 -17.29 12.61
CA PHE A 48 23.98 -17.28 11.31
C PHE A 48 23.74 -18.71 10.78
N SER A 49 23.52 -19.67 11.69
CA SER A 49 23.14 -21.04 11.36
C SER A 49 21.77 -21.10 10.67
N ASP A 50 21.64 -21.87 9.60
CA ASP A 50 20.38 -22.08 8.87
C ASP A 50 19.58 -23.29 9.40
N GLU A 51 19.95 -23.80 10.57
CA GLU A 51 19.26 -24.92 11.20
C GLU A 51 17.89 -24.49 11.71
N THR A 52 16.84 -25.17 11.25
CA THR A 52 15.45 -24.91 11.61
C THR A 52 15.25 -25.00 13.13
N GLY A 53 14.96 -23.87 13.78
CA GLY A 53 14.78 -23.78 15.24
C GLY A 53 15.99 -23.23 16.01
N SER A 54 17.09 -22.91 15.32
CA SER A 54 18.24 -22.22 15.91
C SER A 54 18.01 -20.70 16.06
N PHE A 55 18.77 -20.07 16.96
CA PHE A 55 18.79 -18.60 17.08
C PHE A 55 19.31 -17.93 15.79
N GLY A 56 20.20 -18.60 15.04
CA GLY A 56 20.69 -18.13 13.75
C GLY A 56 19.60 -18.02 12.69
N ALA A 57 18.68 -18.99 12.62
CA ALA A 57 17.55 -18.94 11.69
C ALA A 57 16.60 -17.78 12.01
N PHE A 58 16.38 -17.47 13.30
CA PHE A 58 15.61 -16.30 13.72
C PHE A 58 16.31 -14.98 13.34
N LEU A 59 17.62 -14.89 13.57
CA LEU A 59 18.39 -13.69 13.22
C LEU A 59 18.42 -13.46 11.70
N ASN A 60 18.53 -14.53 10.90
CA ASN A 60 18.42 -14.49 9.46
C ASN A 60 17.03 -13.98 9.02
N ALA A 61 15.95 -14.50 9.61
CA ALA A 61 14.59 -14.02 9.33
C ALA A 61 14.39 -12.55 9.73
N LEU A 62 15.00 -12.09 10.81
CA LEU A 62 14.97 -10.68 11.23
C LEU A 62 15.70 -9.78 10.23
N ILE A 63 16.86 -10.20 9.74
CA ILE A 63 17.63 -9.47 8.72
C ILE A 63 16.85 -9.44 7.39
N ALA A 64 16.27 -10.58 6.98
CA ALA A 64 15.39 -10.67 5.83
C ALA A 64 14.22 -9.69 5.94
N PHE A 65 13.57 -9.61 7.11
CA PHE A 65 12.48 -8.67 7.36
C PHE A 65 12.93 -7.20 7.26
N LEU A 66 14.09 -6.84 7.81
CA LEU A 66 14.63 -5.47 7.72
C LEU A 66 14.97 -5.09 6.28
N ILE A 67 15.55 -6.02 5.51
CA ILE A 67 15.83 -5.85 4.08
C ILE A 67 14.52 -5.61 3.33
N MET A 68 13.53 -6.49 3.52
CA MET A 68 12.21 -6.39 2.93
C MET A 68 11.57 -5.03 3.22
N ALA A 69 11.54 -4.61 4.50
CA ALA A 69 10.99 -3.33 4.91
C ALA A 69 11.69 -2.14 4.24
N THR A 70 13.02 -2.21 4.10
CA THR A 70 13.83 -1.18 3.44
C THR A 70 13.46 -1.05 1.96
N VAL A 71 13.33 -2.18 1.25
CA VAL A 71 12.93 -2.21 -0.17
C VAL A 71 11.54 -1.62 -0.34
N VAL A 72 10.56 -2.03 0.46
CA VAL A 72 9.20 -1.51 0.41
C VAL A 72 9.17 0.00 0.67
N TYR A 73 9.88 0.47 1.68
CA TYR A 73 9.94 1.90 2.01
C TYR A 73 10.55 2.71 0.87
N PHE A 74 11.70 2.29 0.35
CA PHE A 74 12.44 3.05 -0.66
C PHE A 74 11.78 3.01 -2.05
N PHE A 75 11.22 1.87 -2.46
CA PHE A 75 10.64 1.71 -3.80
C PHE A 75 9.14 1.99 -3.88
N ILE A 76 8.39 1.94 -2.77
CA ILE A 76 6.97 2.31 -2.76
C ILE A 76 6.76 3.61 -2.01
N VAL A 77 7.05 3.65 -0.71
CA VAL A 77 6.61 4.74 0.16
C VAL A 77 7.25 6.06 -0.27
N LEU A 78 8.55 6.07 -0.54
CA LEU A 78 9.28 7.29 -0.93
C LEU A 78 8.86 7.85 -2.30
N PRO A 79 8.78 7.08 -3.40
CA PRO A 79 8.29 7.62 -4.67
C PRO A 79 6.80 7.92 -4.61
N TYR A 80 5.99 7.14 -3.88
CA TYR A 80 4.57 7.42 -3.72
C TYR A 80 4.33 8.74 -2.98
N THR A 81 5.04 8.99 -1.88
CA THR A 81 4.95 10.25 -1.13
C THR A 81 5.43 11.43 -1.98
N LYS A 82 6.58 11.31 -2.66
CA LYS A 82 7.07 12.34 -3.59
C LYS A 82 6.11 12.60 -4.77
N ALA A 83 5.55 11.54 -5.35
CA ALA A 83 4.59 11.67 -6.45
C ALA A 83 3.28 12.30 -5.96
N LYS A 84 2.80 11.92 -4.78
CA LYS A 84 1.63 12.53 -4.14
C LYS A 84 1.84 14.02 -3.93
N GLU A 85 2.99 14.44 -3.41
CA GLU A 85 3.32 15.87 -3.23
C GLU A 85 3.42 16.62 -4.56
N ARG A 86 3.88 15.96 -5.64
CA ARG A 86 4.07 16.56 -6.97
C ARG A 86 2.80 16.68 -7.80
N PHE A 87 1.92 15.67 -7.74
CA PHE A 87 0.73 15.54 -8.58
C PHE A 87 -0.58 15.83 -7.83
N PHE A 88 -0.54 15.79 -6.50
CA PHE A 88 -1.63 16.15 -5.60
C PHE A 88 -1.09 17.02 -4.45
N PRO A 89 -0.47 18.19 -4.74
CA PRO A 89 -0.15 19.16 -3.70
C PRO A 89 -1.47 19.47 -2.99
N SER A 90 -1.47 19.36 -1.67
CA SER A 90 -2.68 19.38 -0.85
C SER A 90 -3.47 20.69 -1.00
N GLU A 91 -4.37 20.74 -1.97
CA GLU A 91 -5.75 21.09 -1.67
C GLU A 91 -6.40 19.80 -1.17
N GLU A 92 -7.10 19.90 -0.04
CA GLU A 92 -7.90 18.85 0.57
C GLU A 92 -8.41 17.89 -0.50
N ALA A 93 -8.10 16.59 -0.37
CA ALA A 93 -8.67 15.56 -1.23
C ALA A 93 -10.13 15.92 -1.43
N GLY A 94 -10.46 16.43 -2.63
CA GLY A 94 -11.64 17.28 -2.83
C GLY A 94 -12.77 16.66 -2.07
N ALA A 95 -13.28 17.39 -1.07
CA ALA A 95 -14.22 16.83 -0.11
C ALA A 95 -15.24 16.01 -0.91
N PRO A 96 -15.54 14.74 -0.53
CA PRO A 96 -16.41 13.87 -1.30
C PRO A 96 -17.59 14.68 -1.83
N ALA A 97 -18.05 14.46 -3.06
CA ALA A 97 -19.06 15.36 -3.67
C ALA A 97 -20.23 15.70 -2.74
N ASP A 98 -20.59 14.75 -1.86
CA ASP A 98 -21.54 14.91 -0.76
C ASP A 98 -21.14 16.00 0.25
N VAL A 99 -19.89 16.02 0.72
CA VAL A 99 -19.35 17.05 1.62
C VAL A 99 -19.30 18.41 0.93
N ALA A 100 -18.88 18.50 -0.34
CA ALA A 100 -18.92 19.75 -1.10
C ALA A 100 -20.37 20.28 -1.24
N LEU A 101 -21.32 19.39 -1.56
CA LEU A 101 -22.75 19.71 -1.59
C LEU A 101 -23.27 20.14 -0.21
N LEU A 102 -22.83 19.49 0.87
CA LEU A 102 -23.21 19.87 2.23
C LEU A 102 -22.66 21.23 2.63
N GLU A 103 -21.49 21.63 2.14
CA GLU A 103 -20.94 22.97 2.32
C GLU A 103 -21.74 24.02 1.55
N GLU A 104 -22.07 23.75 0.28
CA GLU A 104 -22.96 24.61 -0.49
C GLU A 104 -24.34 24.75 0.19
N ILE A 105 -24.94 23.66 0.67
CA ILE A 105 -26.21 23.68 1.39
C ILE A 105 -26.08 24.47 2.70
N ARG A 106 -24.99 24.26 3.47
CA ARG A 106 -24.72 25.02 4.70
C ARG A 106 -24.66 26.52 4.42
N ASP A 107 -24.00 26.92 3.35
CA ASP A 107 -23.79 28.32 3.02
C ASP A 107 -25.07 28.97 2.48
N LEU A 108 -25.86 28.24 1.68
CA LEU A 108 -27.20 28.65 1.26
C LEU A 108 -28.17 28.79 2.46
N LEU A 109 -28.09 27.90 3.45
CA LEU A 109 -28.90 27.98 4.66
C LEU A 109 -28.49 29.16 5.55
N LYS A 110 -27.19 29.43 5.72
CA LYS A 110 -26.71 30.62 6.43
C LYS A 110 -27.18 31.91 5.76
N ALA A 111 -27.08 31.98 4.43
CA ALA A 111 -27.54 33.14 3.66
C ALA A 111 -29.05 33.38 3.83
N ARG A 112 -29.87 32.32 3.85
CA ARG A 112 -31.32 32.40 4.09
C ARG A 112 -31.69 32.75 5.53
N ASN A 113 -30.92 32.28 6.51
CA ASN A 113 -31.21 32.50 7.93
C ASN A 113 -30.73 33.88 8.43
N GLY A 114 -29.83 34.54 7.70
CA GLY A 114 -29.40 35.93 7.96
C GLY A 114 -30.25 37.01 7.26
N SER A 115 -31.28 36.61 6.49
CA SER A 115 -32.15 37.51 5.74
C SER A 115 -33.55 37.69 6.37
N VAL A 116 -33.68 37.48 7.68
CA VAL A 116 -34.90 37.71 8.48
C VAL A 116 -34.58 38.63 9.65
#